data_AF-G2LLM2-F1
#
_entry.id   AF-G2LLM2-F1
#
_cell.length_a   1.000
_cell.length_b   1.000
_cell.length_c   1.000
_cell.angle_alpha   90.00
_cell.angle_beta   90.00
_cell.angle_gamma   90.00
#
_symmetry.space_group_name_H-M   'P 1'
#
loop_
_entity.id
_entity.type
_entity.pdbx_description
1 polymer ?
#
loop_
_entity_poly.entity_id
_entity_poly.type
_entity_poly.pdbx_seq_one_letter_code
_entity_poly.pdbx_strand_id
1 'polypeptide(L)'
;MAEKRGRRKKRETDIPEGSPTAAGATSATAATAAEADDAEKPEVIRIAQDEFNLAVFPIAVLDKRAQKSKNYLTFTEHITSNGREIQRVWTVMPHPIEGLPSTTDEDVYVALMELSYEQGAQKKVYFSRYDLIRRLGWPMNAKHYERLESSLRKLAAVRIEAKNAYVDRHTGRLVDVGMSIIQEFKIFDEGAGKRTGAKSYVMWSDRVAQSLSEKLFKKLDADFYFNLTSPIAKRLFRYLDKKFGSSDYFVINVRKLAFEHVGMSREMTYVSQIMQRLEPALNELVAKQFLVEWTLTEETIHFRKNLEFGARIQQMALPIYDVMDAMCDDDLSPEERAVRDVALHLEGQLTARGMIGSVAKKLVESFELQGKLETIEQAIATFDRQYRQRDLANPGGLLYTLIVNGQEALPKLPPKRRRSSAKMPRARAEKPAEASESTGETRDSHEAVPLFSTPSQEQMQELELGYLEHLERTGEALLAQLKKSELKELVAREREELLASDRRKIYARWEPDVLDEHLRRLVGRKLAEAKVESFAAWCAARGVELNALMRPSTTSED
;
A
#
# COMPACT_ATOMS: atom_id res chain seq x y z
N MET A 1 79.04 -2.89 18.28
CA MET A 1 79.58 -2.65 16.93
C MET A 1 79.06 -1.31 16.42
N ALA A 2 79.64 -0.73 15.35
CA ALA A 2 79.54 0.71 15.09
C ALA A 2 79.04 1.07 13.67
N GLU A 3 78.36 2.22 13.59
CA GLU A 3 78.05 3.03 12.38
C GLU A 3 77.27 2.36 11.22
N LYS A 4 76.68 3.05 10.22
CA LYS A 4 76.58 4.49 9.85
C LYS A 4 75.09 4.84 9.68
N ARG A 5 74.53 5.99 10.09
CA ARG A 5 74.80 7.40 9.73
C ARG A 5 74.66 7.72 8.22
N GLY A 6 73.48 8.20 7.83
CA GLY A 6 73.24 9.00 6.60
C GLY A 6 72.35 10.21 6.95
N ARG A 7 72.75 11.44 6.56
CA ARG A 7 72.13 12.70 7.07
C ARG A 7 72.26 13.86 6.07
N ARG A 8 71.17 14.27 5.42
CA ARG A 8 71.02 15.51 4.62
C ARG A 8 69.53 15.83 4.41
N LYS A 9 69.07 17.08 4.26
CA LYS A 9 69.39 18.35 4.97
C LYS A 9 68.23 19.33 4.72
N LYS A 10 67.90 20.19 5.69
CA LYS A 10 66.89 21.27 5.56
C LYS A 10 67.24 22.27 4.44
N ARG A 11 66.22 22.84 3.78
CA ARG A 11 66.19 24.23 3.28
C ARG A 11 64.75 24.76 3.40
N GLU A 12 64.60 25.91 4.04
CA GLU A 12 63.44 26.82 3.93
C GLU A 12 63.77 27.92 2.89
N THR A 13 63.10 29.07 2.96
CA THR A 13 63.14 30.26 2.07
C THR A 13 62.35 30.13 0.76
N ASP A 14 61.51 31.09 0.36
CA ASP A 14 61.00 32.27 1.08
C ASP A 14 59.64 32.76 0.51
N ILE A 15 58.95 33.64 1.27
CA ILE A 15 57.72 34.35 0.90
C ILE A 15 58.06 35.79 0.48
N PRO A 16 57.37 36.36 -0.53
CA PRO A 16 57.17 37.81 -0.63
C PRO A 16 55.69 38.19 -0.48
N GLU A 17 55.37 39.05 0.48
CA GLU A 17 54.10 39.79 0.53
C GLU A 17 54.16 40.99 -0.45
N GLY A 18 53.02 41.43 -1.01
CA GLY A 18 53.02 42.48 -2.03
C GLY A 18 51.66 42.95 -2.55
N SER A 19 50.86 43.59 -1.69
CA SER A 19 49.76 44.51 -2.07
C SER A 19 50.29 45.96 -1.91
N PRO A 20 49.80 47.00 -2.63
CA PRO A 20 48.44 47.26 -3.11
C PRO A 20 48.40 47.55 -4.66
N THR A 21 47.38 48.11 -5.34
CA THR A 21 46.30 49.07 -4.99
C THR A 21 45.09 49.00 -5.95
N ALA A 22 44.00 49.68 -5.60
CA ALA A 22 42.64 49.52 -6.12
C ALA A 22 42.28 50.11 -7.51
N ALA A 23 41.37 49.43 -8.22
CA ALA A 23 40.22 49.93 -9.01
C ALA A 23 39.50 48.71 -9.65
N GLY A 24 38.19 48.59 -9.84
CA GLY A 24 36.97 49.29 -9.38
C GLY A 24 35.78 48.42 -9.84
N ALA A 25 34.83 48.04 -8.95
CA ALA A 25 33.50 48.66 -8.80
C ALA A 25 32.46 48.30 -9.89
N THR A 26 31.19 48.13 -9.47
CA THR A 26 30.02 47.60 -10.23
C THR A 26 30.06 46.08 -10.50
N SER A 27 28.94 45.33 -10.45
CA SER A 27 27.55 45.65 -10.03
C SER A 27 26.96 44.52 -9.17
N ALA A 28 26.02 44.84 -8.28
CA ALA A 28 25.41 43.88 -7.34
C ALA A 28 23.88 44.00 -7.33
N THR A 29 23.23 43.43 -8.36
CA THR A 29 21.75 43.36 -8.48
C THR A 29 21.32 42.18 -9.38
N ALA A 30 21.26 40.96 -8.84
CA ALA A 30 20.74 39.76 -9.55
C ALA A 30 20.38 38.61 -8.57
N ALA A 31 19.64 38.88 -7.49
CA ALA A 31 19.45 37.92 -6.39
C ALA A 31 17.99 37.75 -5.90
N THR A 32 17.00 37.83 -6.81
CA THR A 32 15.56 37.55 -6.54
C THR A 32 14.82 37.15 -7.83
N ALA A 33 15.20 36.04 -8.47
CA ALA A 33 14.57 35.61 -9.74
C ALA A 33 14.75 34.10 -10.07
N ALA A 34 14.63 33.20 -9.08
CA ALA A 34 14.90 31.75 -9.27
C ALA A 34 13.94 30.80 -8.53
N GLU A 35 12.76 31.27 -8.12
CA GLU A 35 11.74 30.48 -7.40
C GLU A 35 10.36 30.63 -8.07
N ALA A 36 10.19 30.11 -9.29
CA ALA A 36 8.89 30.10 -9.98
C ALA A 36 8.77 29.09 -11.16
N ASP A 37 9.51 27.97 -11.18
CA ASP A 37 9.24 26.89 -12.15
C ASP A 37 9.74 25.52 -11.68
N ASP A 38 8.94 24.82 -10.87
CA ASP A 38 9.11 23.38 -10.63
C ASP A 38 7.75 22.69 -10.76
N ALA A 39 7.25 22.63 -12.00
CA ALA A 39 6.05 21.87 -12.33
C ALA A 39 6.22 20.40 -11.90
N GLU A 40 5.22 19.88 -11.17
CA GLU A 40 5.29 18.60 -10.48
C GLU A 40 5.64 17.45 -11.44
N LYS A 41 6.87 16.94 -11.30
CA LYS A 41 7.28 15.70 -11.97
C LYS A 41 6.61 14.54 -11.22
N PRO A 42 5.98 13.57 -11.91
CA PRO A 42 5.34 12.45 -11.25
C PRO A 42 6.36 11.69 -10.39
N GLU A 43 6.09 11.59 -9.10
CA GLU A 43 7.01 11.03 -8.11
C GLU A 43 7.27 9.54 -8.39
N VAL A 44 8.55 9.19 -8.61
CA VAL A 44 8.94 7.83 -9.02
C VAL A 44 9.11 6.94 -7.78
N ILE A 45 7.97 6.47 -7.26
CA ILE A 45 7.88 5.58 -6.10
C ILE A 45 8.76 4.34 -6.28
N ARG A 46 9.67 4.08 -5.33
CA ARG A 46 10.44 2.83 -5.27
C ARG A 46 9.53 1.69 -4.81
N ILE A 47 9.57 0.58 -5.54
CA ILE A 47 8.71 -0.59 -5.29
C ILE A 47 9.56 -1.75 -4.79
N ALA A 48 9.22 -2.28 -3.61
CA ALA A 48 9.71 -3.56 -3.14
C ALA A 48 8.68 -4.68 -3.40
N GLN A 49 9.17 -5.91 -3.53
CA GLN A 49 8.34 -7.11 -3.53
C GLN A 49 8.36 -7.73 -2.13
N ASP A 50 7.31 -7.56 -1.32
CA ASP A 50 7.25 -8.15 0.03
C ASP A 50 6.59 -9.54 0.06
N GLU A 51 7.23 -10.51 0.71
CA GLU A 51 6.83 -11.93 0.63
C GLU A 51 5.63 -12.20 1.54
N PHE A 52 4.61 -12.86 0.98
CA PHE A 52 3.30 -12.94 1.59
C PHE A 52 3.29 -13.61 2.97
N ASN A 53 4.16 -14.58 3.24
CA ASN A 53 4.28 -15.27 4.53
C ASN A 53 5.21 -14.50 5.49
N LEU A 54 6.37 -14.02 5.00
CA LEU A 54 7.33 -13.21 5.77
C LEU A 54 6.78 -11.82 6.19
N ALA A 55 5.63 -11.40 5.65
CA ALA A 55 4.87 -10.21 6.06
C ALA A 55 3.79 -10.48 7.12
N VAL A 56 3.40 -11.74 7.39
CA VAL A 56 2.42 -12.10 8.44
C VAL A 56 3.08 -12.28 9.79
N PHE A 57 4.22 -12.97 9.81
CA PHE A 57 4.90 -13.37 11.02
C PHE A 57 6.28 -12.71 11.09
N PRO A 58 6.70 -12.16 12.24
CA PRO A 58 8.00 -11.51 12.36
C PRO A 58 9.16 -12.44 12.01
N ILE A 59 10.04 -11.98 11.12
CA ILE A 59 11.36 -12.60 10.86
C ILE A 59 12.45 -12.10 11.81
N ALA A 60 12.11 -11.15 12.68
CA ALA A 60 13.04 -10.35 13.47
C ALA A 60 12.38 -9.89 14.79
N VAL A 61 13.16 -9.32 15.72
CA VAL A 61 12.65 -8.81 17.01
C VAL A 61 12.71 -7.29 17.16
N LEU A 62 11.76 -6.75 17.93
CA LEU A 62 11.72 -5.34 18.35
C LEU A 62 12.73 -5.05 19.47
N ASP A 63 12.82 -5.93 20.46
CA ASP A 63 13.57 -5.69 21.69
C ASP A 63 15.07 -6.03 21.57
N LYS A 64 15.93 -5.04 21.87
CA LYS A 64 17.40 -5.18 21.88
C LYS A 64 17.91 -6.27 22.83
N ARG A 65 17.11 -6.68 23.82
CA ARG A 65 17.41 -7.80 24.73
C ARG A 65 17.15 -9.14 24.04
N ALA A 66 16.00 -9.28 23.38
CA ALA A 66 15.65 -10.46 22.58
C ALA A 66 16.60 -10.64 21.39
N GLN A 67 17.12 -9.54 20.81
CA GLN A 67 18.09 -9.62 19.70
C GLN A 67 19.33 -10.44 20.07
N LYS A 68 19.83 -10.30 21.31
CA LYS A 68 20.98 -11.04 21.84
C LYS A 68 20.64 -12.44 22.36
N SER A 69 19.38 -12.86 22.25
CA SER A 69 18.95 -14.21 22.63
C SER A 69 19.55 -15.25 21.69
N LYS A 70 19.88 -16.41 22.25
CA LYS A 70 20.18 -17.64 21.48
C LYS A 70 19.04 -18.65 21.53
N ASN A 71 17.93 -18.31 22.19
CA ASN A 71 16.70 -19.09 22.15
C ASN A 71 15.95 -18.75 20.86
N TYR A 72 15.25 -19.73 20.29
CA TYR A 72 14.27 -19.49 19.25
C TYR A 72 13.10 -18.66 19.78
N LEU A 73 12.40 -17.98 18.87
CA LEU A 73 11.19 -17.22 19.17
C LEU A 73 10.00 -17.82 18.42
N THR A 74 8.90 -18.07 19.11
CA THR A 74 7.71 -18.71 18.55
C THR A 74 6.48 -17.81 18.64
N PHE A 75 5.84 -17.64 17.49
CA PHE A 75 4.51 -17.05 17.33
C PHE A 75 3.50 -18.16 17.08
N THR A 76 2.28 -18.00 17.57
CA THR A 76 1.24 -19.03 17.56
C THR A 76 -0.11 -18.37 17.36
N GLU A 77 -0.80 -18.76 16.30
CA GLU A 77 -2.11 -18.24 15.91
C GLU A 77 -3.10 -19.41 15.83
N HIS A 78 -4.28 -19.27 16.43
CA HIS A 78 -5.42 -20.15 16.13
C HIS A 78 -6.30 -19.49 15.06
N ILE A 79 -6.73 -20.29 14.09
CA ILE A 79 -7.65 -19.92 13.00
C ILE A 79 -8.63 -21.05 12.70
N THR A 80 -9.81 -20.71 12.24
CA THR A 80 -10.71 -21.66 11.58
C THR A 80 -10.23 -21.92 10.14
N SER A 81 -10.24 -23.18 9.72
CA SER A 81 -10.28 -23.55 8.30
C SER A 81 -11.02 -24.88 8.16
N ASN A 82 -11.96 -24.95 7.21
CA ASN A 82 -12.78 -26.12 6.92
C ASN A 82 -13.52 -26.63 8.18
N GLY A 83 -14.10 -25.70 8.95
CA GLY A 83 -14.81 -25.98 10.21
C GLY A 83 -13.93 -26.51 11.35
N ARG A 84 -12.61 -26.43 11.25
CA ARG A 84 -11.66 -26.92 12.26
C ARG A 84 -10.75 -25.81 12.77
N GLU A 85 -10.51 -25.80 14.08
CA GLU A 85 -9.47 -24.96 14.67
C GLU A 85 -8.09 -25.54 14.32
N ILE A 86 -7.28 -24.76 13.62
CA ILE A 86 -5.90 -25.09 13.27
C ILE A 86 -4.97 -24.15 14.03
N GLN A 87 -4.05 -24.73 14.80
CA GLN A 87 -2.94 -23.98 15.38
C GLN A 87 -1.83 -23.81 14.33
N ARG A 88 -1.63 -22.57 13.89
CA ARG A 88 -0.45 -22.14 13.15
C ARG A 88 0.69 -21.86 14.13
N VAL A 89 1.89 -22.35 13.84
CA VAL A 89 3.09 -22.07 14.64
C VAL A 89 4.21 -21.58 13.74
N TRP A 90 4.82 -20.44 14.07
CA TRP A 90 5.95 -19.87 13.34
C TRP A 90 7.13 -19.68 14.29
N THR A 91 8.21 -20.44 14.08
CA THR A 91 9.40 -20.42 14.94
C THR A 91 10.61 -19.86 14.19
N VAL A 92 11.21 -18.81 14.73
CA VAL A 92 12.43 -18.17 14.21
C VAL A 92 13.63 -18.61 15.05
N MET A 93 14.60 -19.26 14.41
CA MET A 93 15.84 -19.73 15.04
C MET A 93 16.97 -18.70 14.84
N PRO A 94 17.68 -18.29 15.91
CA PRO A 94 18.75 -17.29 15.82
C PRO A 94 20.02 -17.82 15.15
N HIS A 95 20.83 -16.89 14.65
CA HIS A 95 22.23 -17.15 14.37
C HIS A 95 22.95 -17.52 15.68
N PRO A 96 23.68 -18.65 15.77
CA PRO A 96 24.30 -19.13 17.02
C PRO A 96 25.37 -18.19 17.62
N ILE A 97 25.79 -17.15 16.90
CA ILE A 97 26.76 -16.14 17.35
C ILE A 97 26.07 -14.77 17.45
N GLU A 98 25.52 -14.26 16.35
CA GLU A 98 24.97 -12.89 16.28
C GLU A 98 23.52 -12.72 16.80
N GLY A 99 22.82 -13.82 17.13
CA GLY A 99 21.47 -13.80 17.72
C GLY A 99 20.33 -13.72 16.69
N LEU A 100 19.17 -13.20 17.12
CA LEU A 100 18.00 -13.02 16.25
C LEU A 100 18.19 -11.78 15.33
N PRO A 101 17.63 -11.80 14.11
CA PRO A 101 17.49 -10.57 13.31
C PRO A 101 16.70 -9.50 14.08
N SER A 102 16.99 -8.24 13.81
CA SER A 102 16.32 -7.05 14.35
C SER A 102 15.58 -6.28 13.25
N THR A 103 14.77 -5.30 13.63
CA THR A 103 14.06 -4.45 12.66
C THR A 103 14.97 -3.74 11.65
N THR A 104 16.25 -3.48 11.99
CA THR A 104 17.21 -2.92 11.02
C THR A 104 17.81 -3.97 10.08
N ASP A 105 17.69 -5.25 10.43
CA ASP A 105 17.99 -6.35 9.51
C ASP A 105 16.76 -6.63 8.61
N GLU A 106 15.56 -6.36 9.12
CA GLU A 106 14.30 -6.32 8.35
C GLU A 106 14.30 -5.17 7.30
N ASP A 107 14.84 -4.00 7.65
CA ASP A 107 15.10 -2.90 6.69
C ASP A 107 15.99 -3.37 5.52
N VAL A 108 17.07 -4.11 5.83
CA VAL A 108 17.99 -4.67 4.82
C VAL A 108 17.32 -5.72 3.94
N TYR A 109 16.42 -6.53 4.51
CA TYR A 109 15.59 -7.45 3.74
C TYR A 109 14.72 -6.68 2.72
N VAL A 110 13.98 -5.64 3.13
CA VAL A 110 13.13 -4.86 2.21
C VAL A 110 13.96 -4.17 1.11
N ALA A 111 15.14 -3.63 1.42
CA ALA A 111 16.03 -3.03 0.42
C ALA A 111 16.60 -4.06 -0.59
N LEU A 112 16.79 -5.32 -0.16
CA LEU A 112 17.14 -6.41 -1.07
C LEU A 112 15.94 -6.86 -1.92
N MET A 113 14.71 -6.79 -1.41
CA MET A 113 13.49 -7.07 -2.19
C MET A 113 13.19 -6.01 -3.24
N GLU A 114 13.46 -4.74 -2.94
CA GLU A 114 13.47 -3.61 -3.90
C GLU A 114 14.46 -3.88 -5.05
N LEU A 115 15.72 -4.20 -4.71
CA LEU A 115 16.74 -4.58 -5.69
C LEU A 115 16.40 -5.85 -6.46
N SER A 116 15.64 -6.78 -5.86
CA SER A 116 15.13 -7.97 -6.55
C SER A 116 14.14 -7.60 -7.64
N TYR A 117 13.18 -6.71 -7.34
CA TYR A 117 12.19 -6.24 -8.29
C TYR A 117 12.84 -5.46 -9.46
N GLU A 118 13.77 -4.56 -9.17
CA GLU A 118 14.56 -3.85 -10.20
C GLU A 118 15.34 -4.80 -11.13
N GLN A 119 15.81 -5.93 -10.60
CA GLN A 119 16.58 -6.94 -11.35
C GLN A 119 15.71 -8.06 -11.94
N GLY A 120 14.39 -7.87 -12.02
CA GLY A 120 13.47 -8.81 -12.66
C GLY A 120 13.17 -10.07 -11.84
N ALA A 121 13.12 -9.93 -10.50
CA ALA A 121 12.76 -10.99 -9.55
C ALA A 121 13.66 -12.23 -9.60
N GLN A 122 14.94 -12.08 -9.99
CA GLN A 122 15.87 -13.21 -10.08
C GLN A 122 16.26 -13.77 -8.69
N LYS A 123 16.51 -15.09 -8.63
CA LYS A 123 17.06 -15.76 -7.42
C LYS A 123 18.35 -15.11 -6.91
N LYS A 124 19.17 -14.55 -7.82
CA LYS A 124 20.45 -13.92 -7.52
C LYS A 124 20.38 -12.42 -7.78
N VAL A 125 20.62 -11.63 -6.75
CA VAL A 125 20.49 -10.18 -6.73
C VAL A 125 21.87 -9.57 -6.54
N TYR A 126 22.30 -8.71 -7.46
CA TYR A 126 23.61 -8.03 -7.38
C TYR A 126 23.46 -6.63 -6.77
N PHE A 127 24.47 -6.18 -6.03
CA PHE A 127 24.49 -4.86 -5.39
C PHE A 127 25.92 -4.32 -5.19
N SER A 128 26.00 -3.04 -4.82
CA SER A 128 27.16 -2.48 -4.11
C SER A 128 26.75 -2.17 -2.68
N ARG A 129 27.70 -2.21 -1.72
CA ARG A 129 27.39 -1.87 -0.31
C ARG A 129 26.96 -0.40 -0.20
N TYR A 130 27.55 0.48 -1.01
CA TYR A 130 27.14 1.87 -1.15
C TYR A 130 25.66 2.02 -1.55
N ASP A 131 25.18 1.27 -2.55
CA ASP A 131 23.80 1.40 -3.02
C ASP A 131 22.77 0.95 -1.96
N LEU A 132 23.03 -0.16 -1.27
CA LEU A 132 22.20 -0.60 -0.14
C LEU A 132 22.18 0.45 0.99
N ILE A 133 23.34 0.95 1.42
CA ILE A 133 23.42 1.98 2.48
C ILE A 133 22.68 3.26 2.06
N ARG A 134 22.71 3.63 0.77
CA ARG A 134 21.94 4.75 0.22
C ARG A 134 20.43 4.50 0.28
N ARG A 135 19.95 3.35 -0.22
CA ARG A 135 18.51 2.96 -0.22
C ARG A 135 17.91 2.88 1.18
N LEU A 136 18.73 2.50 2.15
CA LEU A 136 18.39 2.42 3.58
C LEU A 136 18.42 3.80 4.29
N GLY A 137 18.85 4.87 3.62
CA GLY A 137 19.00 6.21 4.22
C GLY A 137 20.11 6.29 5.28
N TRP A 138 21.09 5.38 5.26
CA TRP A 138 22.11 5.28 6.31
C TRP A 138 23.32 6.19 6.03
N PRO A 139 23.96 6.78 7.07
CA PRO A 139 25.21 7.51 6.92
C PRO A 139 26.35 6.66 6.33
N MET A 140 27.05 7.20 5.33
CA MET A 140 28.19 6.57 4.64
C MET A 140 29.45 6.54 5.52
N ASN A 141 29.51 5.62 6.49
CA ASN A 141 30.70 5.38 7.32
C ASN A 141 30.86 3.89 7.68
N ALA A 142 32.09 3.49 8.03
CA ALA A 142 32.49 2.09 8.23
C ALA A 142 31.52 1.27 9.12
N LYS A 143 31.04 1.85 10.22
CA LYS A 143 30.09 1.22 11.14
C LYS A 143 28.76 0.81 10.49
N HIS A 144 28.32 1.52 9.44
CA HIS A 144 27.13 1.14 8.67
C HIS A 144 27.42 0.06 7.61
N TYR A 145 28.65 0.00 7.07
CA TYR A 145 29.10 -1.13 6.25
C TYR A 145 29.23 -2.43 7.09
N GLU A 146 29.83 -2.35 8.28
CA GLU A 146 29.89 -3.45 9.26
C GLU A 146 28.49 -3.91 9.67
N ARG A 147 27.57 -2.97 9.93
CA ARG A 147 26.17 -3.28 10.25
C ARG A 147 25.47 -4.02 9.11
N LEU A 148 25.62 -3.54 7.87
CA LEU A 148 25.05 -4.19 6.69
C LEU A 148 25.54 -5.64 6.55
N GLU A 149 26.83 -5.89 6.77
CA GLU A 149 27.36 -7.26 6.73
C GLU A 149 26.81 -8.14 7.86
N SER A 150 26.70 -7.62 9.09
CA SER A 150 26.02 -8.32 10.20
C SER A 150 24.56 -8.64 9.85
N SER A 151 23.82 -7.71 9.24
CA SER A 151 22.46 -7.96 8.75
C SER A 151 22.40 -9.11 7.75
N LEU A 152 23.30 -9.12 6.75
CA LEU A 152 23.40 -10.21 5.78
C LEU A 152 23.72 -11.56 6.41
N ARG A 153 24.65 -11.62 7.39
CA ARG A 153 24.96 -12.85 8.13
C ARG A 153 23.75 -13.39 8.89
N LYS A 154 23.00 -12.53 9.60
CA LYS A 154 21.78 -12.94 10.33
C LYS A 154 20.67 -13.39 9.37
N LEU A 155 20.45 -12.69 8.26
CA LEU A 155 19.44 -13.08 7.25
C LEU A 155 19.79 -14.38 6.48
N ALA A 156 21.07 -14.76 6.40
CA ALA A 156 21.52 -16.04 5.86
C ALA A 156 21.51 -17.18 6.90
N ALA A 157 21.80 -16.88 8.17
CA ALA A 157 21.83 -17.87 9.24
C ALA A 157 20.46 -18.13 9.91
N VAL A 158 19.50 -17.21 9.77
CA VAL A 158 18.15 -17.38 10.35
C VAL A 158 17.41 -18.51 9.64
N ARG A 159 16.88 -19.45 10.44
CA ARG A 159 15.98 -20.51 9.97
C ARG A 159 14.58 -20.24 10.52
N ILE A 160 13.59 -20.41 9.66
CA ILE A 160 12.17 -20.31 9.97
C ILE A 160 11.58 -21.71 9.87
N GLU A 161 10.84 -22.13 10.89
CA GLU A 161 10.04 -23.35 10.86
C GLU A 161 8.57 -22.98 11.10
N ALA A 162 7.80 -23.06 10.02
CA ALA A 162 6.36 -22.89 9.98
C ALA A 162 5.69 -24.26 10.11
N LYS A 163 4.68 -24.38 10.99
CA LYS A 163 3.78 -25.54 11.09
C LYS A 163 2.35 -25.09 10.90
N ASN A 164 1.67 -25.63 9.90
CA ASN A 164 0.40 -25.11 9.36
C ASN A 164 0.39 -23.57 9.15
N ALA A 165 1.55 -22.94 8.96
CA ALA A 165 1.70 -21.48 9.04
C ALA A 165 2.26 -20.84 7.75
N TYR A 166 2.71 -21.67 6.80
CA TYR A 166 3.10 -21.22 5.46
C TYR A 166 1.95 -21.55 4.50
N VAL A 167 1.51 -20.58 3.70
CA VAL A 167 0.54 -20.81 2.61
C VAL A 167 1.30 -21.19 1.36
N ASP A 168 1.19 -22.45 0.94
CA ASP A 168 1.59 -22.85 -0.42
C ASP A 168 0.54 -22.35 -1.41
N ARG A 169 0.96 -21.64 -2.47
CA ARG A 169 0.03 -21.17 -3.51
C ARG A 169 -0.49 -22.29 -4.39
N HIS A 170 0.34 -23.29 -4.69
CA HIS A 170 0.00 -24.24 -5.74
C HIS A 170 -1.12 -25.19 -5.32
N THR A 171 -1.19 -25.53 -4.03
CA THR A 171 -2.34 -26.21 -3.41
C THR A 171 -3.31 -25.26 -2.71
N GLY A 172 -2.89 -24.02 -2.45
CA GLY A 172 -3.57 -23.05 -1.58
C GLY A 172 -3.44 -23.35 -0.08
N ARG A 173 -2.86 -24.50 0.31
CA ARG A 173 -3.01 -25.04 1.67
C ARG A 173 -1.96 -24.51 2.62
N LEU A 174 -2.35 -24.49 3.90
CA LEU A 174 -1.43 -24.38 5.01
C LEU A 174 -0.56 -25.63 5.08
N VAL A 175 0.76 -25.44 5.12
CA VAL A 175 1.77 -26.51 5.09
C VAL A 175 2.88 -26.29 6.12
N ASP A 176 3.55 -27.39 6.48
CA ASP A 176 4.75 -27.39 7.32
C ASP A 176 5.99 -27.13 6.44
N VAL A 177 6.76 -26.08 6.75
CA VAL A 177 7.91 -25.62 5.94
C VAL A 177 9.05 -25.18 6.86
N GLY A 178 10.24 -25.76 6.63
CA GLY A 178 11.49 -25.32 7.25
C GLY A 178 12.45 -24.68 6.24
N MET A 179 12.64 -23.35 6.31
CA MET A 179 13.34 -22.55 5.29
C MET A 179 14.37 -21.58 5.89
N SER A 180 15.32 -21.12 5.06
CA SER A 180 16.07 -19.88 5.29
C SER A 180 15.56 -18.76 4.37
N ILE A 181 15.93 -17.51 4.64
CA ILE A 181 15.61 -16.38 3.76
C ILE A 181 16.66 -16.28 2.64
N ILE A 182 17.93 -16.13 3.02
CA ILE A 182 19.09 -16.12 2.11
C ILE A 182 19.75 -17.52 2.10
N GLN A 183 20.20 -17.97 0.93
CA GLN A 183 20.98 -19.20 0.75
C GLN A 183 22.48 -18.93 0.79
N GLU A 184 22.92 -17.86 0.11
CA GLU A 184 24.32 -17.44 0.05
C GLU A 184 24.36 -15.92 -0.07
N PHE A 185 25.38 -15.27 0.50
CA PHE A 185 25.73 -13.91 0.13
C PHE A 185 27.25 -13.81 -0.07
N LYS A 186 27.68 -12.90 -0.94
CA LYS A 186 29.09 -12.64 -1.19
C LYS A 186 29.33 -11.15 -1.32
N ILE A 187 30.22 -10.63 -0.48
CA ILE A 187 30.69 -9.25 -0.53
C ILE A 187 32.03 -9.21 -1.26
N PHE A 188 32.17 -8.26 -2.18
CA PHE A 188 33.46 -7.90 -2.78
C PHE A 188 33.79 -6.46 -2.40
N ASP A 189 35.03 -6.22 -1.95
CA ASP A 189 35.51 -4.85 -1.75
C ASP A 189 35.66 -4.12 -3.08
N GLU A 190 35.30 -2.84 -3.09
CA GLU A 190 35.12 -2.06 -4.32
C GLU A 190 36.44 -1.87 -5.10
N GLY A 191 37.59 -1.91 -4.42
CA GLY A 191 38.93 -1.95 -5.04
C GLY A 191 39.30 -3.32 -5.66
N ALA A 192 38.72 -4.42 -5.18
CA ALA A 192 38.91 -5.75 -5.73
C ALA A 192 37.90 -6.06 -6.86
N GLY A 193 36.64 -5.62 -6.70
CA GLY A 193 35.59 -5.72 -7.72
C GLY A 193 35.97 -4.98 -9.00
N LYS A 194 36.52 -3.76 -8.90
CA LYS A 194 37.05 -3.01 -10.05
C LYS A 194 38.17 -3.73 -10.83
N ARG A 195 38.90 -4.66 -10.19
CA ARG A 195 39.98 -5.44 -10.83
C ARG A 195 39.53 -6.79 -11.39
N THR A 196 38.30 -7.22 -11.09
CA THR A 196 37.80 -8.57 -11.40
C THR A 196 36.44 -8.57 -12.10
N GLY A 197 35.78 -7.42 -12.22
CA GLY A 197 34.39 -7.31 -12.70
C GLY A 197 33.33 -7.81 -11.70
N ALA A 198 33.75 -8.39 -10.58
CA ALA A 198 32.85 -9.06 -9.64
C ALA A 198 32.04 -8.07 -8.80
N LYS A 199 30.72 -8.25 -8.78
CA LYS A 199 29.76 -7.49 -7.96
C LYS A 199 29.39 -8.29 -6.71
N SER A 200 29.08 -7.60 -5.61
CA SER A 200 28.49 -8.24 -4.43
C SER A 200 27.10 -8.79 -4.78
N TYR A 201 26.69 -9.88 -4.13
CA TYR A 201 25.39 -10.49 -4.38
C TYR A 201 24.79 -11.18 -3.15
N VAL A 202 23.48 -11.37 -3.21
CA VAL A 202 22.69 -12.31 -2.41
C VAL A 202 22.08 -13.33 -3.36
N MET A 203 22.01 -14.59 -2.93
CA MET A 203 21.14 -15.61 -3.52
C MET A 203 20.06 -15.95 -2.51
N TRP A 204 18.80 -15.74 -2.89
CA TRP A 204 17.63 -16.14 -2.12
C TRP A 204 17.56 -17.66 -1.97
N SER A 205 16.90 -18.15 -0.91
CA SER A 205 16.58 -19.57 -0.80
C SER A 205 15.61 -20.01 -1.90
N ASP A 206 15.59 -21.30 -2.23
CA ASP A 206 14.70 -21.85 -3.27
C ASP A 206 13.21 -21.58 -2.99
N ARG A 207 12.80 -21.41 -1.72
CA ARG A 207 11.43 -21.03 -1.35
C ARG A 207 11.15 -19.56 -1.74
N VAL A 208 12.00 -18.62 -1.33
CA VAL A 208 11.85 -17.19 -1.67
C VAL A 208 11.98 -16.96 -3.18
N ALA A 209 12.89 -17.69 -3.84
CA ALA A 209 13.06 -17.65 -5.29
C ALA A 209 11.87 -18.24 -6.06
N GLN A 210 11.26 -19.33 -5.57
CA GLN A 210 10.02 -19.85 -6.13
C GLN A 210 8.92 -18.79 -6.04
N SER A 211 8.68 -18.20 -4.86
CA SER A 211 7.72 -17.10 -4.71
C SER A 211 7.99 -15.95 -5.68
N LEU A 212 9.27 -15.61 -5.94
CA LEU A 212 9.63 -14.50 -6.83
C LEU A 212 9.24 -14.81 -8.29
N SER A 213 9.51 -16.02 -8.76
CA SER A 213 9.09 -16.49 -10.09
C SER A 213 7.56 -16.60 -10.25
N GLU A 214 6.86 -17.03 -9.19
CA GLU A 214 5.40 -17.16 -9.16
C GLU A 214 4.66 -15.83 -8.94
N LYS A 215 5.39 -14.72 -8.80
CA LYS A 215 4.85 -13.38 -8.48
C LYS A 215 4.04 -13.36 -7.18
N LEU A 216 4.43 -14.17 -6.19
CA LEU A 216 3.81 -14.33 -4.86
C LEU A 216 4.08 -13.17 -3.89
N PHE A 217 4.01 -11.97 -4.41
CA PHE A 217 4.66 -10.81 -3.83
C PHE A 217 3.75 -9.59 -3.88
N LYS A 218 3.51 -8.99 -2.71
CA LYS A 218 2.86 -7.69 -2.67
C LYS A 218 3.85 -6.63 -3.16
N LYS A 219 3.39 -5.75 -4.05
CA LYS A 219 4.11 -4.50 -4.33
C LYS A 219 3.95 -3.60 -3.11
N LEU A 220 5.06 -3.39 -2.41
CA LEU A 220 5.19 -2.52 -1.25
C LEU A 220 5.79 -1.19 -1.73
N ASP A 221 5.21 -0.07 -1.30
CA ASP A 221 5.82 1.25 -1.42
C ASP A 221 7.03 1.31 -0.48
N ALA A 222 8.23 1.25 -1.05
CA ALA A 222 9.48 1.23 -0.31
C ALA A 222 9.86 2.62 0.22
N ASP A 223 9.48 3.70 -0.48
CA ASP A 223 9.73 5.06 -0.01
C ASP A 223 8.85 5.40 1.19
N PHE A 224 7.56 5.02 1.18
CA PHE A 224 6.72 5.07 2.37
C PHE A 224 7.32 4.24 3.51
N TYR A 225 7.69 2.97 3.24
CA TYR A 225 8.29 2.08 4.23
C TYR A 225 9.54 2.68 4.88
N PHE A 226 10.51 3.16 4.09
CA PHE A 226 11.76 3.70 4.62
C PHE A 226 11.59 5.04 5.32
N ASN A 227 10.60 5.85 4.92
CA ASN A 227 10.25 7.08 5.61
C ASN A 227 9.62 6.84 7.00
N LEU A 228 9.03 5.67 7.28
CA LEU A 228 8.48 5.35 8.62
C LEU A 228 9.59 5.36 9.68
N THR A 229 9.35 6.08 10.78
CA THR A 229 10.31 6.28 11.87
C THR A 229 10.18 5.18 12.93
N SER A 230 8.95 4.71 13.21
CA SER A 230 8.71 3.65 14.17
C SER A 230 8.93 2.26 13.55
N PRO A 231 9.80 1.41 14.14
CA PRO A 231 9.94 0.02 13.70
C PRO A 231 8.65 -0.80 13.88
N ILE A 232 7.75 -0.36 14.77
CA ILE A 232 6.41 -0.94 14.94
C ILE A 232 5.52 -0.51 13.76
N ALA A 233 5.59 0.74 13.31
CA ALA A 233 4.83 1.21 12.15
C ALA A 233 5.26 0.49 10.85
N LYS A 234 6.57 0.24 10.67
CA LYS A 234 7.09 -0.57 9.56
C LYS A 234 6.47 -1.96 9.48
N ARG A 235 6.32 -2.64 10.63
CA ARG A 235 5.68 -3.96 10.70
C ARG A 235 4.18 -3.90 10.49
N LEU A 236 3.52 -2.94 11.13
CA LEU A 236 2.10 -2.70 10.94
C LEU A 236 1.79 -2.38 9.48
N PHE A 237 2.63 -1.64 8.76
CA PHE A 237 2.47 -1.40 7.33
C PHE A 237 2.58 -2.69 6.50
N ARG A 238 3.66 -3.48 6.66
CA ARG A 238 3.81 -4.79 5.97
C ARG A 238 2.63 -5.72 6.24
N TYR A 239 2.23 -5.84 7.50
CA TYR A 239 1.14 -6.70 7.95
C TYR A 239 -0.24 -6.22 7.46
N LEU A 240 -0.60 -4.96 7.74
CA LEU A 240 -1.92 -4.41 7.41
C LEU A 240 -2.08 -4.22 5.90
N ASP A 241 -1.07 -3.78 5.16
CA ASP A 241 -1.22 -3.63 3.71
C ASP A 241 -1.41 -5.01 3.04
N LYS A 242 -0.77 -6.07 3.55
CA LYS A 242 -1.19 -7.44 3.22
C LYS A 242 -2.65 -7.68 3.63
N LYS A 243 -3.01 -7.47 4.90
CA LYS A 243 -4.27 -7.95 5.49
C LYS A 243 -5.55 -7.19 5.13
N PHE A 244 -5.43 -6.00 4.54
CA PHE A 244 -6.55 -5.32 3.90
C PHE A 244 -6.99 -6.04 2.61
N GLY A 245 -6.08 -6.67 1.86
CA GLY A 245 -6.41 -7.34 0.60
C GLY A 245 -7.11 -6.39 -0.39
N SER A 246 -8.36 -6.73 -0.73
CA SER A 246 -9.27 -5.95 -1.59
C SER A 246 -10.21 -5.01 -0.78
N SER A 247 -10.25 -5.15 0.54
CA SER A 247 -11.04 -4.35 1.49
C SER A 247 -10.29 -3.10 1.96
N ASP A 248 -11.01 -2.05 2.36
CA ASP A 248 -10.48 -0.93 3.14
C ASP A 248 -10.65 -1.13 4.66
N TYR A 249 -11.39 -2.14 5.09
CA TYR A 249 -11.66 -2.47 6.49
C TYR A 249 -10.88 -3.72 6.95
N PHE A 250 -10.33 -3.67 8.16
CA PHE A 250 -9.72 -4.83 8.82
C PHE A 250 -9.91 -4.77 10.35
N VAL A 251 -10.14 -5.93 10.98
CA VAL A 251 -10.46 -6.05 12.42
C VAL A 251 -9.68 -7.19 13.05
N ILE A 252 -9.08 -6.99 14.22
CA ILE A 252 -8.29 -8.01 14.92
C ILE A 252 -8.24 -7.78 16.44
N ASN A 253 -8.07 -8.83 17.23
CA ASN A 253 -7.74 -8.69 18.66
C ASN A 253 -6.34 -8.05 18.85
N VAL A 254 -6.24 -7.07 19.73
CA VAL A 254 -5.04 -6.25 19.98
C VAL A 254 -3.84 -7.07 20.49
N ARG A 255 -4.08 -8.13 21.27
CA ARG A 255 -3.03 -9.02 21.78
C ARG A 255 -2.48 -9.91 20.65
N LYS A 256 -3.38 -10.49 19.83
CA LYS A 256 -3.01 -11.26 18.64
C LYS A 256 -2.16 -10.43 17.68
N LEU A 257 -2.57 -9.19 17.39
CA LEU A 257 -1.79 -8.25 16.59
C LEU A 257 -0.41 -7.97 17.21
N ALA A 258 -0.38 -7.56 18.48
CA ALA A 258 0.84 -7.13 19.15
C ALA A 258 1.88 -8.26 19.30
N PHE A 259 1.44 -9.44 19.73
CA PHE A 259 2.34 -10.55 20.06
C PHE A 259 2.71 -11.39 18.83
N GLU A 260 1.75 -11.78 18.00
CA GLU A 260 1.99 -12.77 16.94
C GLU A 260 2.46 -12.16 15.63
N HIS A 261 2.03 -10.94 15.32
CA HIS A 261 2.25 -10.30 14.02
C HIS A 261 3.21 -9.10 14.08
N VAL A 262 3.16 -8.31 15.16
CA VAL A 262 4.10 -7.20 15.40
C VAL A 262 5.36 -7.68 16.16
N GLY A 263 5.25 -8.70 17.00
CA GLY A 263 6.36 -9.31 17.74
C GLY A 263 6.78 -8.54 18.99
N MET A 264 5.81 -8.03 19.77
CA MET A 264 6.01 -7.48 21.11
C MET A 264 6.13 -8.59 22.17
N SER A 265 6.75 -8.28 23.32
CA SER A 265 6.84 -9.23 24.44
C SER A 265 5.47 -9.58 25.03
N ARG A 266 5.19 -10.88 25.16
CA ARG A 266 4.00 -11.45 25.84
C ARG A 266 3.93 -11.13 27.34
N GLU A 267 4.99 -10.56 27.92
CA GLU A 267 5.03 -10.09 29.31
C GLU A 267 4.06 -8.92 29.57
N MET A 268 3.58 -8.22 28.53
CA MET A 268 2.65 -7.09 28.63
C MET A 268 1.22 -7.55 28.98
N THR A 269 0.91 -7.63 30.27
CA THR A 269 -0.37 -8.19 30.76
C THR A 269 -1.59 -7.34 30.38
N TYR A 270 -1.46 -6.02 30.38
CA TYR A 270 -2.58 -5.08 30.23
C TYR A 270 -2.63 -4.44 28.83
N VAL A 271 -3.82 -4.33 28.26
CA VAL A 271 -4.04 -3.70 26.94
C VAL A 271 -3.49 -2.27 26.89
N SER A 272 -3.59 -1.50 27.97
CA SER A 272 -3.02 -0.14 28.06
C SER A 272 -1.50 -0.10 27.86
N GLN A 273 -0.75 -1.13 28.30
CA GLN A 273 0.70 -1.22 28.07
C GLN A 273 1.03 -1.56 26.62
N ILE A 274 0.19 -2.39 25.98
CA ILE A 274 0.29 -2.73 24.56
C ILE A 274 -0.01 -1.50 23.70
N MET A 275 -1.08 -0.77 24.01
CA MET A 275 -1.48 0.45 23.31
C MET A 275 -0.46 1.58 23.48
N GLN A 276 0.15 1.74 24.66
CA GLN A 276 1.28 2.67 24.86
C GLN A 276 2.47 2.41 23.90
N ARG A 277 2.58 1.21 23.30
CA ARG A 277 3.55 0.87 22.25
C ARG A 277 2.97 0.96 20.83
N LEU A 278 1.69 0.63 20.62
CA LEU A 278 1.02 0.66 19.32
C LEU A 278 0.59 2.08 18.89
N GLU A 279 -0.01 2.87 19.78
CA GLU A 279 -0.61 4.18 19.45
C GLU A 279 0.34 5.13 18.71
N PRO A 280 1.62 5.31 19.09
CA PRO A 280 2.52 6.20 18.35
C PRO A 280 2.77 5.73 16.92
N ALA A 281 2.79 4.41 16.69
CA ALA A 281 3.00 3.81 15.37
C ALA A 281 1.74 3.87 14.50
N LEU A 282 0.56 3.67 15.09
CA LEU A 282 -0.72 3.80 14.41
C LEU A 282 -1.03 5.25 14.04
N ASN A 283 -0.69 6.19 14.93
CA ASN A 283 -0.81 7.63 14.65
C ASN A 283 0.20 8.10 13.58
N GLU A 284 1.38 7.48 13.49
CA GLU A 284 2.29 7.69 12.33
C GLU A 284 1.66 7.22 11.02
N LEU A 285 1.01 6.05 10.99
CA LEU A 285 0.34 5.52 9.80
C LEU A 285 -0.89 6.35 9.37
N VAL A 286 -1.62 6.93 10.32
CA VAL A 286 -2.71 7.90 10.04
C VAL A 286 -2.15 9.23 9.55
N ALA A 287 -1.13 9.80 10.23
CA ALA A 287 -0.54 11.08 9.83
C ALA A 287 -0.01 11.05 8.39
N LYS A 288 0.57 9.92 7.96
CA LYS A 288 1.07 9.70 6.60
C LYS A 288 0.04 9.14 5.62
N GLN A 289 -1.26 9.20 5.95
CA GLN A 289 -2.38 8.87 5.05
C GLN A 289 -2.41 7.42 4.53
N PHE A 290 -1.85 6.44 5.24
CA PHE A 290 -2.03 5.01 4.93
C PHE A 290 -3.31 4.45 5.57
N LEU A 291 -3.55 4.82 6.83
CA LEU A 291 -4.83 4.66 7.50
C LEU A 291 -5.57 5.99 7.46
N VAL A 292 -6.91 5.97 7.41
CA VAL A 292 -7.74 7.15 7.68
C VAL A 292 -8.01 7.25 9.18
N GLU A 293 -8.35 6.13 9.81
CA GLU A 293 -8.49 6.05 11.27
C GLU A 293 -8.25 4.63 11.80
N TRP A 294 -8.08 4.55 13.11
CA TRP A 294 -8.12 3.30 13.88
C TRP A 294 -8.93 3.55 15.16
N THR A 295 -9.61 2.52 15.66
CA THR A 295 -10.36 2.57 16.94
C THR A 295 -10.15 1.28 17.73
N LEU A 296 -10.13 1.39 19.06
CA LEU A 296 -10.05 0.27 19.99
C LEU A 296 -11.38 0.16 20.75
N THR A 297 -11.96 -1.03 20.76
CA THR A 297 -13.16 -1.37 21.53
C THR A 297 -12.94 -2.69 22.26
N GLU A 298 -13.01 -2.63 23.59
CA GLU A 298 -12.64 -3.73 24.49
C GLU A 298 -11.19 -4.21 24.26
N GLU A 299 -10.99 -5.38 23.64
CA GLU A 299 -9.68 -5.87 23.19
C GLU A 299 -9.55 -5.96 21.66
N THR A 300 -10.52 -5.45 20.91
CA THR A 300 -10.55 -5.50 19.44
C THR A 300 -10.14 -4.16 18.86
N ILE A 301 -9.19 -4.16 17.93
CA ILE A 301 -8.77 -2.98 17.19
C ILE A 301 -9.27 -3.06 15.74
N HIS A 302 -9.87 -1.95 15.30
CA HIS A 302 -10.53 -1.80 14.01
C HIS A 302 -9.76 -0.74 13.20
N PHE A 303 -9.47 -1.03 11.94
CA PHE A 303 -8.72 -0.15 11.04
C PHE A 303 -9.55 0.21 9.80
N ARG A 304 -9.35 1.43 9.29
CA ARG A 304 -9.83 1.85 7.98
C ARG A 304 -8.66 2.39 7.14
N LYS A 305 -8.40 1.75 6.00
CA LYS A 305 -7.37 2.11 5.03
C LYS A 305 -7.75 3.37 4.28
N ASN A 306 -6.76 4.14 3.83
CA ASN A 306 -7.00 5.14 2.79
C ASN A 306 -6.97 4.46 1.40
N LEU A 307 -8.09 4.51 0.67
CA LEU A 307 -8.15 4.00 -0.71
C LEU A 307 -7.27 4.82 -1.68
N GLU A 308 -7.08 6.12 -1.45
CA GLU A 308 -6.17 6.96 -2.24
C GLU A 308 -4.70 6.54 -2.09
N PHE A 309 -4.32 6.00 -0.92
CA PHE A 309 -3.01 5.36 -0.74
C PHE A 309 -2.87 4.18 -1.70
N GLY A 310 -3.91 3.37 -1.80
CA GLY A 310 -3.98 2.22 -2.69
C GLY A 310 -3.74 2.62 -4.14
N ALA A 311 -4.41 3.68 -4.62
CA ALA A 311 -4.33 4.14 -6.01
C ALA A 311 -2.89 4.37 -6.52
N ARG A 312 -1.96 4.78 -5.63
CA ARG A 312 -0.53 4.98 -5.95
C ARG A 312 0.23 3.69 -6.33
N ILE A 313 -0.32 2.52 -6.00
CA ILE A 313 0.28 1.19 -6.28
C ILE A 313 -0.69 0.29 -7.10
N GLN A 314 -2.00 0.49 -6.94
CA GLN A 314 -3.05 -0.43 -7.42
C GLN A 314 -3.17 -0.53 -8.94
N GLN A 315 -2.66 0.43 -9.73
CA GLN A 315 -2.54 0.27 -11.19
C GLN A 315 -1.67 -0.94 -11.61
N MET A 316 -1.00 -1.61 -10.66
CA MET A 316 -0.25 -2.86 -10.89
C MET A 316 -0.52 -3.94 -9.83
N ALA A 317 -1.63 -3.88 -9.10
CA ALA A 317 -2.09 -4.97 -8.25
C ALA A 317 -2.85 -6.00 -9.08
N LEU A 318 -2.39 -7.26 -9.10
CA LEU A 318 -3.10 -8.35 -9.76
C LEU A 318 -4.33 -8.76 -8.94
N PRO A 319 -5.41 -9.27 -9.57
CA PRO A 319 -6.60 -9.82 -8.90
C PRO A 319 -6.30 -11.20 -8.29
N ILE A 320 -5.34 -11.22 -7.37
CA ILE A 320 -4.73 -12.41 -6.77
C ILE A 320 -5.00 -12.48 -5.25
N TYR A 321 -5.39 -11.36 -4.63
CA TYR A 321 -5.61 -11.26 -3.19
C TYR A 321 -6.79 -12.10 -2.72
N ASP A 322 -7.88 -12.08 -3.48
CA ASP A 322 -9.11 -12.80 -3.14
C ASP A 322 -8.85 -14.30 -2.98
N VAL A 323 -7.99 -14.88 -3.84
CA VAL A 323 -7.60 -16.29 -3.79
C VAL A 323 -6.89 -16.68 -2.50
N MET A 324 -6.20 -15.76 -1.81
CA MET A 324 -5.39 -16.09 -0.62
C MET A 324 -6.05 -15.72 0.71
N ASP A 325 -6.89 -14.68 0.76
CA ASP A 325 -7.76 -14.46 1.92
C ASP A 325 -9.04 -15.32 1.88
N ALA A 326 -9.45 -15.84 0.71
CA ALA A 326 -10.44 -16.92 0.59
C ALA A 326 -10.09 -18.15 1.43
N MET A 327 -8.80 -18.38 1.75
CA MET A 327 -8.30 -19.59 2.43
C MET A 327 -8.21 -19.44 3.95
N CYS A 328 -8.75 -18.36 4.52
CA CYS A 328 -9.18 -18.31 5.91
C CYS A 328 -10.63 -18.80 5.98
N ASP A 329 -10.85 -20.11 5.82
CA ASP A 329 -12.17 -20.71 5.65
C ASP A 329 -13.01 -20.74 6.95
N ASP A 330 -13.57 -19.58 7.29
CA ASP A 330 -14.98 -19.52 7.64
C ASP A 330 -15.78 -19.76 6.34
N ASP A 331 -16.94 -20.46 6.40
CA ASP A 331 -17.67 -20.95 5.21
C ASP A 331 -18.32 -19.86 4.32
N LEU A 332 -17.96 -18.60 4.54
CA LEU A 332 -18.39 -17.39 3.84
C LEU A 332 -17.57 -17.18 2.55
N SER A 333 -18.20 -16.65 1.49
CA SER A 333 -17.52 -16.15 0.28
C SER A 333 -16.70 -14.88 0.53
N PRO A 334 -15.84 -14.43 -0.41
CA PRO A 334 -15.11 -13.17 -0.28
C PRO A 334 -16.02 -11.95 -0.07
N GLU A 335 -17.19 -11.92 -0.71
CA GLU A 335 -18.19 -10.86 -0.57
C GLU A 335 -18.81 -10.86 0.84
N GLU A 336 -19.25 -12.03 1.32
CA GLU A 336 -19.80 -12.18 2.67
C GLU A 336 -18.76 -11.86 3.77
N ARG A 337 -17.48 -12.16 3.54
CA ARG A 337 -16.39 -11.76 4.44
C ARG A 337 -16.16 -10.25 4.44
N ALA A 338 -16.23 -9.59 3.29
CA ALA A 338 -16.15 -8.14 3.21
C ALA A 338 -17.33 -7.48 3.95
N VAL A 339 -18.57 -7.95 3.73
CA VAL A 339 -19.77 -7.47 4.45
C VAL A 339 -19.63 -7.67 5.96
N ARG A 340 -19.19 -8.85 6.41
CA ARG A 340 -18.93 -9.14 7.83
C ARG A 340 -17.86 -8.24 8.44
N ASP A 341 -16.75 -8.02 7.74
CA ASP A 341 -15.63 -7.23 8.28
C ASP A 341 -15.97 -5.72 8.31
N VAL A 342 -16.81 -5.24 7.37
CA VAL A 342 -17.48 -3.92 7.43
C VAL A 342 -18.44 -3.87 8.63
N ALA A 343 -19.30 -4.87 8.81
CA ALA A 343 -20.24 -4.94 9.93
C ALA A 343 -19.51 -4.89 11.29
N LEU A 344 -18.49 -5.73 11.49
CA LEU A 344 -17.62 -5.72 12.68
C LEU A 344 -16.89 -4.39 12.86
N HIS A 345 -16.48 -3.71 11.78
CA HIS A 345 -15.92 -2.37 11.88
C HIS A 345 -16.96 -1.36 12.36
N LEU A 346 -18.18 -1.38 11.82
CA LEU A 346 -19.27 -0.49 12.22
C LEU A 346 -19.70 -0.72 13.67
N GLU A 347 -19.81 -1.98 14.14
CA GLU A 347 -20.04 -2.29 15.56
C GLU A 347 -19.00 -1.61 16.47
N GLY A 348 -17.71 -1.69 16.09
CA GLY A 348 -16.61 -1.02 16.78
C GLY A 348 -16.72 0.51 16.74
N GLN A 349 -17.00 1.12 15.58
CA GLN A 349 -17.13 2.57 15.44
C GLN A 349 -18.33 3.14 16.23
N LEU A 350 -19.46 2.42 16.28
CA LEU A 350 -20.62 2.78 17.10
C LEU A 350 -20.29 2.70 18.60
N THR A 351 -19.65 1.61 19.02
CA THR A 351 -19.29 1.36 20.43
C THR A 351 -18.23 2.36 20.92
N ALA A 352 -17.24 2.69 20.09
CA ALA A 352 -16.23 3.72 20.35
C ALA A 352 -16.83 5.14 20.51
N ARG A 353 -18.02 5.40 19.95
CA ARG A 353 -18.79 6.65 20.13
C ARG A 353 -19.81 6.57 21.27
N GLY A 354 -19.71 5.56 22.12
CA GLY A 354 -20.51 5.41 23.35
C GLY A 354 -21.87 4.75 23.14
N MET A 355 -22.08 4.03 22.03
CA MET A 355 -23.20 3.08 21.95
C MET A 355 -22.90 1.83 22.79
N ILE A 356 -23.92 1.24 23.39
CA ILE A 356 -23.77 -0.03 24.12
C ILE A 356 -23.54 -1.15 23.10
N GLY A 357 -22.50 -1.98 23.26
CA GLY A 357 -22.12 -3.00 22.26
C GLY A 357 -23.26 -3.94 21.85
N SER A 358 -24.12 -4.36 22.79
CA SER A 358 -25.29 -5.21 22.50
C SER A 358 -26.45 -4.49 21.77
N VAL A 359 -26.40 -3.16 21.70
CA VAL A 359 -27.29 -2.33 20.86
C VAL A 359 -26.62 -2.06 19.51
N ALA A 360 -25.32 -1.74 19.49
CA ALA A 360 -24.54 -1.56 18.27
C ALA A 360 -24.60 -2.81 17.37
N LYS A 361 -24.36 -3.99 17.95
CA LYS A 361 -24.49 -5.29 17.29
C LYS A 361 -25.86 -5.48 16.65
N LYS A 362 -26.94 -5.42 17.44
CA LYS A 362 -28.31 -5.60 16.93
C LYS A 362 -28.69 -4.58 15.86
N LEU A 363 -28.17 -3.36 15.95
CA LEU A 363 -28.39 -2.32 14.96
C LEU A 363 -27.69 -2.68 13.64
N VAL A 364 -26.41 -3.05 13.70
CA VAL A 364 -25.64 -3.51 12.53
C VAL A 364 -26.26 -4.76 11.91
N GLU A 365 -26.51 -5.82 12.68
CA GLU A 365 -27.20 -7.06 12.22
C GLU A 365 -28.51 -6.72 11.47
N SER A 366 -29.31 -5.79 12.02
CA SER A 366 -30.59 -5.39 11.40
C SER A 366 -30.46 -4.53 10.14
N PHE A 367 -29.33 -3.86 9.91
CA PHE A 367 -29.05 -3.07 8.71
C PHE A 367 -28.27 -3.88 7.66
N GLU A 368 -27.46 -4.85 8.09
CA GLU A 368 -26.81 -5.87 7.26
C GLU A 368 -27.86 -6.70 6.52
N LEU A 369 -28.85 -7.23 7.26
CA LEU A 369 -30.03 -7.91 6.71
C LEU A 369 -30.91 -7.05 5.77
N GLN A 370 -30.66 -5.75 5.69
CA GLN A 370 -31.34 -4.82 4.77
C GLN A 370 -30.44 -4.33 3.62
N GLY A 371 -29.15 -4.68 3.60
CA GLY A 371 -28.17 -4.13 2.65
C GLY A 371 -27.87 -2.64 2.85
N LYS A 372 -27.98 -2.10 4.08
CA LYS A 372 -27.92 -0.65 4.39
C LYS A 372 -26.76 -0.23 5.29
N LEU A 373 -25.66 -0.98 5.33
CA LEU A 373 -24.50 -0.66 6.18
C LEU A 373 -23.94 0.75 5.91
N GLU A 374 -23.98 1.23 4.66
CA GLU A 374 -23.64 2.61 4.28
C GLU A 374 -24.40 3.68 5.08
N THR A 375 -25.66 3.42 5.47
CA THR A 375 -26.47 4.37 6.25
C THR A 375 -25.87 4.57 7.65
N ILE A 376 -25.26 3.53 8.23
CA ILE A 376 -24.55 3.60 9.51
C ILE A 376 -23.26 4.41 9.34
N GLU A 377 -22.49 4.19 8.26
CA GLU A 377 -21.28 4.96 7.97
C GLU A 377 -21.57 6.45 7.75
N GLN A 378 -22.59 6.78 6.94
CA GLN A 378 -23.04 8.16 6.71
C GLN A 378 -23.51 8.83 8.01
N ALA A 379 -24.19 8.10 8.90
CA ALA A 379 -24.58 8.60 10.21
C ALA A 379 -23.39 8.82 11.15
N ILE A 380 -22.38 7.94 11.13
CA ILE A 380 -21.11 8.11 11.86
C ILE A 380 -20.36 9.35 11.35
N ALA A 381 -20.19 9.50 10.04
CA ALA A 381 -19.52 10.65 9.44
C ALA A 381 -20.26 11.98 9.71
N THR A 382 -21.60 11.95 9.70
CA THR A 382 -22.46 13.07 10.14
C THR A 382 -22.22 13.39 11.60
N PHE A 383 -22.26 12.38 12.47
CA PHE A 383 -22.05 12.54 13.90
C PHE A 383 -20.68 13.13 14.20
N ASP A 384 -19.65 12.65 13.53
CA ASP A 384 -18.29 13.12 13.75
C ASP A 384 -18.13 14.59 13.36
N ARG A 385 -18.68 14.98 12.20
CA ARG A 385 -18.65 16.36 11.68
C ARG A 385 -19.40 17.35 12.58
N GLN A 386 -20.53 16.94 13.16
CA GLN A 386 -21.42 17.85 13.90
C GLN A 386 -21.25 17.83 15.43
N TYR A 387 -20.79 16.70 15.98
CA TYR A 387 -20.92 16.38 17.41
C TYR A 387 -19.64 15.86 18.10
N ARG A 388 -18.60 15.36 17.42
CA ARG A 388 -17.38 14.80 18.07
C ARG A 388 -16.65 15.75 19.02
N GLN A 389 -16.80 17.06 18.83
CA GLN A 389 -16.25 18.12 19.70
C GLN A 389 -17.30 18.78 20.63
N ARG A 390 -18.47 18.14 20.85
CA ARG A 390 -19.49 18.63 21.78
C ARG A 390 -19.51 17.76 23.03
N ASP A 391 -19.70 18.42 24.17
CA ASP A 391 -19.95 17.80 25.47
C ASP A 391 -21.39 17.24 25.46
N LEU A 392 -21.53 15.94 25.18
CA LEU A 392 -22.83 15.25 25.03
C LEU A 392 -23.06 14.28 26.19
N ALA A 393 -24.21 14.41 26.86
CA ALA A 393 -24.60 13.53 27.95
C ALA A 393 -24.94 12.09 27.53
N ASN A 394 -25.33 11.87 26.27
CA ASN A 394 -25.55 10.54 25.70
C ASN A 394 -25.21 10.54 24.19
N PRO A 395 -23.93 10.37 23.81
CA PRO A 395 -23.52 10.37 22.41
C PRO A 395 -24.03 9.13 21.65
N GLY A 396 -24.01 7.95 22.25
CA GLY A 396 -24.49 6.70 21.63
C GLY A 396 -25.99 6.72 21.33
N GLY A 397 -26.81 7.29 22.22
CA GLY A 397 -28.24 7.48 21.99
C GLY A 397 -28.53 8.47 20.86
N LEU A 398 -27.76 9.55 20.75
CA LEU A 398 -27.89 10.51 19.64
C LEU A 398 -27.50 9.87 18.30
N LEU A 399 -26.44 9.05 18.29
CA LEU A 399 -25.99 8.29 17.13
C LEU A 399 -27.01 7.21 16.72
N TYR A 400 -27.63 6.52 17.68
CA TYR A 400 -28.74 5.60 17.43
C TYR A 400 -29.93 6.31 16.77
N THR A 401 -30.34 7.49 17.29
CA THR A 401 -31.41 8.30 16.66
C THR A 401 -31.08 8.72 15.24
N LEU A 402 -29.82 9.12 14.98
CA LEU A 402 -29.32 9.47 13.65
C LEU A 402 -29.44 8.33 12.63
N ILE A 403 -29.18 7.09 13.06
CA ILE A 403 -29.20 5.90 12.19
C ILE A 403 -30.64 5.44 11.92
N VAL A 404 -31.48 5.38 12.95
CA VAL A 404 -32.84 4.80 12.84
C VAL A 404 -33.86 5.81 12.31
N ASN A 405 -33.73 7.09 12.69
CA ASN A 405 -34.71 8.13 12.35
C ASN A 405 -34.18 9.20 11.38
N GLY A 406 -32.93 9.07 10.92
CA GLY A 406 -32.29 10.03 10.00
C GLY A 406 -31.93 11.38 10.63
N GLN A 407 -31.41 12.29 9.81
CA GLN A 407 -30.98 13.62 10.26
C GLN A 407 -32.16 14.53 10.67
N GLU A 408 -33.34 14.36 10.07
CA GLU A 408 -34.51 15.23 10.28
C GLU A 408 -35.12 15.10 11.68
N ALA A 409 -34.99 13.92 12.32
CA ALA A 409 -35.52 13.65 13.64
C ALA A 409 -34.65 14.21 14.80
N LEU A 410 -33.54 14.88 14.50
CA LEU A 410 -32.65 15.43 15.53
C LEU A 410 -33.22 16.71 16.17
N PRO A 411 -33.27 16.79 17.52
CA PRO A 411 -33.57 18.05 18.18
C PRO A 411 -32.48 19.09 17.89
N LYS A 412 -32.87 20.30 17.49
CA LYS A 412 -31.98 21.43 17.19
C LYS A 412 -31.22 21.90 18.44
N LEU A 413 -30.12 21.20 18.75
CA LEU A 413 -29.21 21.50 19.87
C LEU A 413 -28.73 22.96 19.80
N PRO A 414 -28.82 23.74 20.89
CA PRO A 414 -28.53 25.17 20.88
C PRO A 414 -27.09 25.49 20.43
N PRO A 415 -26.85 26.70 19.90
CA PRO A 415 -25.56 27.08 19.31
C PRO A 415 -24.39 26.99 20.31
N LYS A 416 -23.19 26.74 19.77
CA LYS A 416 -21.95 26.43 20.52
C LYS A 416 -21.63 27.53 21.55
N ARG A 417 -22.07 27.33 22.80
CA ARG A 417 -22.00 28.32 23.88
C ARG A 417 -20.54 28.57 24.25
N ARG A 418 -19.95 29.65 23.72
CA ARG A 418 -18.64 30.17 24.17
C ARG A 418 -18.66 30.27 25.70
N ARG A 419 -17.73 29.61 26.39
CA ARG A 419 -17.54 29.77 27.84
C ARG A 419 -16.94 31.15 28.13
N SER A 420 -17.77 32.20 28.13
CA SER A 420 -17.42 33.45 28.78
C SER A 420 -17.35 33.23 30.30
N SER A 421 -16.34 33.80 30.95
CA SER A 421 -16.12 33.64 32.38
C SER A 421 -17.26 34.28 33.19
N ALA A 422 -17.97 33.49 33.99
CA ALA A 422 -19.02 34.00 34.84
C ALA A 422 -18.45 34.86 35.99
N LYS A 423 -18.74 36.16 35.97
CA LYS A 423 -18.76 37.03 37.15
C LYS A 423 -20.16 37.62 37.28
N MET A 424 -20.65 37.75 38.51
CA MET A 424 -22.00 38.17 38.87
C MET A 424 -21.93 39.00 40.17
N PRO A 425 -22.93 39.83 40.50
CA PRO A 425 -23.32 41.04 39.76
C PRO A 425 -23.28 42.30 40.64
N ARG A 426 -23.48 43.49 40.05
CA ARG A 426 -24.07 44.65 40.76
C ARG A 426 -24.80 45.60 39.79
N ALA A 427 -25.89 46.21 40.29
CA ALA A 427 -26.89 47.02 39.57
C ALA A 427 -26.37 48.44 39.17
N ARG A 428 -27.08 49.34 38.46
CA ARG A 428 -28.53 49.65 38.44
C ARG A 428 -28.90 50.68 37.32
N ALA A 429 -30.15 50.63 36.79
CA ALA A 429 -30.88 51.69 36.02
C ALA A 429 -30.26 52.19 34.68
N GLU A 430 -30.92 52.90 33.73
CA GLU A 430 -32.29 53.00 33.17
C GLU A 430 -32.13 53.78 31.82
N LYS A 431 -32.59 53.29 30.65
CA LYS A 431 -33.84 53.64 29.90
C LYS A 431 -34.09 55.14 29.57
N PRO A 432 -34.78 55.50 28.44
CA PRO A 432 -34.95 54.83 27.14
C PRO A 432 -34.95 55.82 25.90
N ALA A 433 -35.54 55.41 24.77
CA ALA A 433 -35.93 56.20 23.56
C ALA A 433 -34.77 56.58 22.57
N GLU A 434 -34.98 56.73 21.25
CA GLU A 434 -36.20 56.57 20.43
C GLU A 434 -35.92 56.01 18.99
N ALA A 435 -36.92 56.03 18.10
CA ALA A 435 -36.94 55.44 16.74
C ALA A 435 -36.30 56.37 15.66
N SER A 436 -36.28 56.11 14.33
CA SER A 436 -36.98 55.10 13.50
C SER A 436 -36.22 54.74 12.18
N GLU A 437 -36.75 53.74 11.46
CA GLU A 437 -36.67 53.51 9.98
C GLU A 437 -35.34 53.10 9.29
N SER A 438 -35.34 52.51 8.09
CA SER A 438 -36.25 51.51 7.45
C SER A 438 -35.64 50.98 6.12
N THR A 439 -36.28 50.00 5.46
CA THR A 439 -35.92 49.35 4.16
C THR A 439 -34.62 48.51 4.18
N GLY A 440 -34.42 47.42 3.42
CA GLY A 440 -35.26 46.61 2.49
C GLY A 440 -34.27 45.76 1.64
N GLU A 441 -34.31 44.42 1.61
CA GLU A 441 -35.21 43.52 0.82
C GLU A 441 -35.30 43.92 -0.67
N THR A 442 -35.17 43.03 -1.69
CA THR A 442 -35.28 41.55 -1.83
C THR A 442 -34.07 40.93 -2.61
N ARG A 443 -33.74 39.62 -2.66
CA ARG A 443 -34.49 38.36 -2.99
C ARG A 443 -34.97 38.30 -4.46
N ASP A 444 -35.17 37.15 -5.14
CA ASP A 444 -34.95 35.68 -4.93
C ASP A 444 -34.85 35.04 -6.36
N SER A 445 -34.81 33.75 -6.75
CA SER A 445 -34.78 32.37 -6.15
C SER A 445 -34.43 31.32 -7.28
N HIS A 446 -34.47 30.00 -6.97
CA HIS A 446 -34.54 28.81 -7.89
C HIS A 446 -33.22 28.21 -8.47
N GLU A 447 -32.98 26.89 -8.59
CA GLU A 447 -33.79 25.64 -8.79
C GLU A 447 -34.14 25.32 -10.28
N ALA A 448 -34.18 24.08 -10.81
CA ALA A 448 -34.04 22.72 -10.26
C ALA A 448 -33.48 21.67 -11.30
N VAL A 449 -33.39 20.40 -10.87
CA VAL A 449 -33.25 19.13 -11.67
C VAL A 449 -34.66 18.62 -12.12
N PRO A 450 -34.93 17.40 -12.68
CA PRO A 450 -34.12 16.24 -13.17
C PRO A 450 -34.54 15.69 -14.58
N LEU A 451 -34.02 14.51 -15.01
CA LEU A 451 -34.76 13.46 -15.77
C LEU A 451 -33.94 12.13 -15.90
N PHE A 452 -34.60 11.00 -16.22
CA PHE A 452 -33.99 9.64 -16.27
C PHE A 452 -34.33 8.86 -17.56
N SER A 453 -33.33 8.17 -18.14
CA SER A 453 -33.41 7.26 -19.31
C SER A 453 -32.02 6.63 -19.57
N THR A 454 -31.79 5.42 -20.10
CA THR A 454 -32.58 4.19 -20.44
C THR A 454 -31.58 3.02 -20.64
N PRO A 455 -31.97 1.73 -20.60
CA PRO A 455 -31.01 0.61 -20.65
C PRO A 455 -30.49 0.32 -22.06
N SER A 456 -29.21 0.63 -22.34
CA SER A 456 -28.51 0.21 -23.56
C SER A 456 -27.04 -0.22 -23.39
N GLN A 457 -26.37 0.13 -22.29
CA GLN A 457 -24.92 -0.09 -22.14
C GLN A 457 -24.51 -1.56 -21.93
N GLU A 458 -25.27 -2.36 -21.20
CA GLU A 458 -24.92 -3.78 -20.96
C GLU A 458 -24.97 -4.60 -22.26
N GLN A 459 -26.01 -4.40 -23.07
CA GLN A 459 -26.12 -5.00 -24.41
C GLN A 459 -25.01 -4.52 -25.35
N MET A 460 -24.54 -3.28 -25.20
CA MET A 460 -23.41 -2.77 -25.98
C MET A 460 -22.11 -3.52 -25.64
N GLN A 461 -21.84 -3.74 -24.35
CA GLN A 461 -20.65 -4.45 -23.85
C GLN A 461 -20.63 -5.94 -24.24
N GLU A 462 -21.78 -6.62 -24.20
CA GLU A 462 -21.89 -8.02 -24.62
C GLU A 462 -21.59 -8.19 -26.12
N LEU A 463 -22.10 -7.28 -26.95
CA LEU A 463 -21.81 -7.26 -28.39
C LEU A 463 -20.33 -6.96 -28.69
N GLU A 464 -19.73 -6.02 -27.97
CA GLU A 464 -18.30 -5.69 -28.11
C GLU A 464 -17.40 -6.89 -27.78
N LEU A 465 -17.70 -7.60 -26.69
CA LEU A 465 -16.95 -8.80 -26.29
C LEU A 465 -17.07 -9.93 -27.32
N GLY A 466 -18.28 -10.20 -27.83
CA GLY A 466 -18.53 -11.20 -28.86
C GLY A 466 -17.84 -10.89 -30.20
N TYR A 467 -17.71 -9.62 -30.56
CA TYR A 467 -16.97 -9.18 -31.74
C TYR A 467 -15.45 -9.36 -31.57
N LEU A 468 -14.91 -9.11 -30.37
CA LEU A 468 -13.50 -9.33 -30.07
C LEU A 468 -13.11 -10.82 -30.16
N GLU A 469 -13.91 -11.74 -29.62
CA GLU A 469 -13.67 -13.19 -29.80
C GLU A 469 -13.67 -13.61 -31.28
N HIS A 470 -14.56 -13.02 -32.08
CA HIS A 470 -14.66 -13.31 -33.51
C HIS A 470 -13.40 -12.86 -34.27
N LEU A 471 -12.86 -11.68 -33.95
CA LEU A 471 -11.59 -11.20 -34.49
C LEU A 471 -10.41 -12.11 -34.11
N GLU A 472 -10.30 -12.53 -32.84
CA GLU A 472 -9.18 -13.38 -32.40
C GLU A 472 -9.20 -14.76 -33.08
N ARG A 473 -10.34 -15.47 -33.10
CA ARG A 473 -10.47 -16.77 -33.79
C ARG A 473 -10.17 -16.68 -35.28
N THR A 474 -10.60 -15.58 -35.92
CA THR A 474 -10.32 -15.33 -37.35
C THR A 474 -8.84 -15.02 -37.58
N GLY A 475 -8.20 -14.29 -36.68
CA GLY A 475 -6.78 -14.00 -36.70
C GLY A 475 -5.91 -15.25 -36.60
N GLU A 476 -6.20 -16.14 -35.65
CA GLU A 476 -5.47 -17.41 -35.50
C GLU A 476 -5.59 -18.30 -36.74
N ALA A 477 -6.78 -18.40 -37.34
CA ALA A 477 -6.99 -19.16 -38.58
C ALA A 477 -6.21 -18.58 -39.77
N LEU A 478 -6.09 -17.26 -39.86
CA LEU A 478 -5.29 -16.57 -40.88
C LEU A 478 -3.77 -16.73 -40.65
N LEU A 479 -3.31 -16.67 -39.39
CA LEU A 479 -1.92 -16.92 -39.02
C LEU A 479 -1.47 -18.33 -39.40
N ALA A 480 -2.32 -19.34 -39.19
CA ALA A 480 -2.03 -20.73 -39.49
C ALA A 480 -1.88 -21.03 -41.00
N GLN A 481 -2.40 -20.15 -41.87
CA GLN A 481 -2.32 -20.30 -43.33
C GLN A 481 -1.11 -19.59 -43.97
N LEU A 482 -0.44 -18.69 -43.24
CA LEU A 482 0.74 -17.95 -43.73
C LEU A 482 2.00 -18.81 -43.74
N LYS A 483 2.91 -18.58 -44.69
CA LYS A 483 4.22 -19.25 -44.65
C LYS A 483 5.07 -18.70 -43.51
N LYS A 484 5.93 -19.55 -42.95
CA LYS A 484 6.79 -19.22 -41.79
C LYS A 484 7.81 -18.09 -42.04
N SER A 485 8.05 -17.72 -43.30
CA SER A 485 8.79 -16.52 -43.70
C SER A 485 7.91 -15.26 -43.66
N GLU A 486 6.77 -15.29 -44.35
CA GLU A 486 5.79 -14.20 -44.43
C GLU A 486 5.31 -13.78 -43.03
N LEU A 487 5.00 -14.74 -42.16
CA LEU A 487 4.65 -14.48 -40.77
C LEU A 487 5.78 -13.80 -39.99
N LYS A 488 7.05 -14.19 -40.21
CA LYS A 488 8.20 -13.55 -39.55
C LYS A 488 8.39 -12.11 -40.01
N GLU A 489 8.18 -11.81 -41.29
CA GLU A 489 8.26 -10.45 -41.81
C GLU A 489 7.16 -9.54 -41.27
N LEU A 490 5.92 -10.05 -41.15
CA LEU A 490 4.83 -9.32 -40.51
C LEU A 490 5.08 -9.10 -39.01
N VAL A 491 5.51 -10.13 -38.28
CA VAL A 491 5.88 -10.02 -36.85
C VAL A 491 7.03 -9.04 -36.64
N ALA A 492 8.03 -9.01 -37.53
CA ALA A 492 9.13 -8.06 -37.47
C ALA A 492 8.67 -6.62 -37.73
N ARG A 493 7.79 -6.40 -38.72
CA ARG A 493 7.22 -5.07 -39.00
C ARG A 493 6.37 -4.55 -37.84
N GLU A 494 5.49 -5.39 -37.30
CA GLU A 494 4.71 -5.07 -36.10
C GLU A 494 5.61 -4.81 -34.90
N ARG A 495 6.73 -5.55 -34.75
CA ARG A 495 7.73 -5.28 -33.72
C ARG A 495 8.33 -3.89 -33.86
N GLU A 496 8.68 -3.47 -35.08
CA GLU A 496 9.22 -2.14 -35.35
C GLU A 496 8.19 -1.03 -35.12
N GLU A 497 6.93 -1.23 -35.54
CA GLU A 497 5.82 -0.28 -35.35
C GLU A 497 5.43 -0.13 -33.87
N LEU A 498 5.25 -1.24 -33.15
CA LEU A 498 4.94 -1.26 -31.72
C LEU A 498 6.11 -0.74 -30.88
N LEU A 499 7.36 -0.95 -31.32
CA LEU A 499 8.52 -0.28 -30.75
C LEU A 499 8.66 1.18 -31.22
N ALA A 500 8.01 1.64 -32.29
CA ALA A 500 7.94 3.06 -32.64
C ALA A 500 6.91 3.81 -31.79
N SER A 501 5.83 3.14 -31.37
CA SER A 501 4.79 3.69 -30.50
C SER A 501 5.29 4.12 -29.11
N ASP A 502 4.53 5.00 -28.43
CA ASP A 502 4.80 5.43 -27.05
C ASP A 502 4.89 4.25 -26.05
N ARG A 503 4.24 3.12 -26.38
CA ARG A 503 4.23 1.90 -25.57
C ARG A 503 5.54 1.09 -25.70
N ARG A 504 6.50 1.48 -26.55
CA ARG A 504 7.85 0.88 -26.69
C ARG A 504 8.48 0.49 -25.36
N LYS A 505 8.41 1.40 -24.37
CA LYS A 505 9.04 1.26 -23.04
C LYS A 505 8.54 0.05 -22.25
N ILE A 506 7.32 -0.43 -22.53
CA ILE A 506 6.70 -1.61 -21.91
C ILE A 506 7.25 -2.87 -22.57
N TYR A 507 7.03 -3.00 -23.88
CA TYR A 507 7.27 -4.23 -24.63
C TYR A 507 8.75 -4.50 -24.93
N ALA A 508 9.59 -3.46 -25.02
CA ALA A 508 11.04 -3.61 -25.14
C ALA A 508 11.71 -4.29 -23.91
N ARG A 509 10.96 -4.51 -22.83
CA ARG A 509 11.41 -5.19 -21.60
C ARG A 509 10.91 -6.64 -21.49
N TRP A 510 10.15 -7.14 -22.45
CA TRP A 510 9.62 -8.49 -22.43
C TRP A 510 10.66 -9.49 -22.96
N GLU A 511 10.67 -10.71 -22.40
CA GLU A 511 11.47 -11.83 -22.92
C GLU A 511 11.20 -12.03 -24.42
N PRO A 512 12.21 -12.30 -25.27
CA PRO A 512 12.04 -12.32 -26.72
C PRO A 512 10.93 -13.28 -27.18
N ASP A 513 10.82 -14.48 -26.60
CA ASP A 513 9.79 -15.45 -26.97
C ASP A 513 8.37 -15.00 -26.57
N VAL A 514 8.22 -14.33 -25.42
CA VAL A 514 6.94 -13.77 -24.94
C VAL A 514 6.52 -12.56 -25.78
N LEU A 515 7.49 -11.73 -26.18
CA LEU A 515 7.27 -10.63 -27.10
C LEU A 515 6.89 -11.14 -28.50
N ASP A 516 7.60 -12.14 -29.02
CA ASP A 516 7.30 -12.77 -30.31
C ASP A 516 5.91 -13.43 -30.32
N GLU A 517 5.49 -14.07 -29.23
CA GLU A 517 4.14 -14.61 -29.10
C GLU A 517 3.07 -13.49 -29.08
N HIS A 518 3.29 -12.44 -28.28
CA HIS A 518 2.40 -11.29 -28.22
C HIS A 518 2.24 -10.61 -29.60
N LEU A 519 3.35 -10.43 -30.31
CA LEU A 519 3.37 -9.86 -31.66
C LEU A 519 2.68 -10.76 -32.68
N ARG A 520 2.79 -12.09 -32.58
CA ARG A 520 2.01 -13.00 -33.45
C ARG A 520 0.51 -12.81 -33.24
N ARG A 521 0.04 -12.71 -32.00
CA ARG A 521 -1.38 -12.45 -31.69
C ARG A 521 -1.82 -11.08 -32.25
N LEU A 522 -1.00 -10.04 -32.13
CA LEU A 522 -1.25 -8.72 -32.72
C LEU A 522 -1.32 -8.75 -34.27
N VAL A 523 -0.39 -9.45 -34.93
CA VAL A 523 -0.44 -9.66 -36.40
C VAL A 523 -1.75 -10.35 -36.80
N GLY A 524 -2.14 -11.42 -36.09
CA GLY A 524 -3.39 -12.13 -36.36
C GLY A 524 -4.61 -11.22 -36.22
N ARG A 525 -4.66 -10.43 -35.14
CA ARG A 525 -5.73 -9.46 -34.91
C ARG A 525 -5.81 -8.40 -36.01
N LYS A 526 -4.69 -7.75 -36.38
CA LYS A 526 -4.65 -6.79 -37.50
C LYS A 526 -5.07 -7.42 -38.84
N LEU A 527 -4.70 -8.68 -39.09
CA LEU A 527 -5.13 -9.43 -40.29
C LEU A 527 -6.63 -9.78 -40.30
N ALA A 528 -7.23 -9.99 -39.12
CA ALA A 528 -8.68 -10.15 -38.97
C ALA A 528 -9.40 -8.81 -39.15
N GLU A 529 -8.96 -7.75 -38.46
CA GLU A 529 -9.53 -6.39 -38.54
C GLU A 529 -9.49 -5.81 -39.98
N ALA A 530 -8.58 -6.29 -40.83
CA ALA A 530 -8.49 -5.93 -42.25
C ALA A 530 -9.34 -6.80 -43.21
N LYS A 531 -10.04 -7.83 -42.72
CA LYS A 531 -10.85 -8.76 -43.54
C LYS A 531 -12.27 -8.98 -43.01
N VAL A 532 -12.47 -8.85 -41.71
CA VAL A 532 -13.78 -8.93 -41.04
C VAL A 532 -14.49 -7.59 -41.22
N GLU A 533 -15.82 -7.66 -41.37
CA GLU A 533 -16.70 -6.50 -41.41
C GLU A 533 -16.56 -5.65 -40.13
N SER A 534 -16.66 -4.32 -40.24
CA SER A 534 -16.53 -3.45 -39.05
C SER A 534 -17.61 -3.76 -38.02
N PHE A 535 -17.36 -3.49 -36.74
CA PHE A 535 -18.30 -3.81 -35.64
C PHE A 535 -19.75 -3.37 -35.92
N ALA A 536 -19.95 -2.18 -36.50
CA ALA A 536 -21.27 -1.69 -36.89
C ALA A 536 -21.94 -2.55 -37.99
N ALA A 537 -21.18 -3.01 -38.99
CA ALA A 537 -21.67 -3.94 -40.01
C ALA A 537 -21.89 -5.34 -39.44
N TRP A 538 -21.04 -5.79 -38.50
CA TRP A 538 -21.16 -7.07 -37.80
C TRP A 538 -22.44 -7.15 -36.95
N CYS A 539 -22.77 -6.07 -36.24
CA CYS A 539 -24.05 -5.90 -35.56
C CYS A 539 -25.23 -5.86 -36.55
N ALA A 540 -25.14 -5.07 -37.62
CA ALA A 540 -26.21 -4.95 -38.61
C ALA A 540 -26.50 -6.28 -39.35
N ALA A 541 -25.47 -7.06 -39.68
CA ALA A 541 -25.59 -8.41 -40.25
C ALA A 541 -26.26 -9.42 -39.30
N ARG A 542 -26.35 -9.09 -38.01
CA ARG A 542 -27.06 -9.84 -36.96
C ARG A 542 -28.39 -9.19 -36.57
N GLY A 543 -28.85 -8.18 -37.32
CA GLY A 543 -30.13 -7.48 -37.11
C GLY A 543 -30.10 -6.37 -36.06
N VAL A 544 -28.92 -5.95 -35.59
CA VAL A 544 -28.78 -4.93 -34.53
C VAL A 544 -28.38 -3.58 -35.12
N GLU A 545 -29.29 -2.60 -35.07
CA GLU A 545 -28.98 -1.21 -35.45
C GLU A 545 -28.38 -0.42 -34.27
N LEU A 546 -27.06 -0.14 -34.32
CA LEU A 546 -26.38 0.68 -33.31
C LEU A 546 -27.00 2.09 -33.15
N ASN A 547 -27.56 2.65 -34.23
CA ASN A 547 -28.23 3.96 -34.19
C ASN A 547 -29.54 3.95 -33.36
N ALA A 548 -30.13 2.78 -33.10
CA ALA A 548 -31.25 2.66 -32.17
C ALA A 548 -30.77 2.58 -30.71
N LEU A 549 -29.61 1.94 -30.46
CA LEU A 549 -28.98 1.81 -29.14
C LEU A 549 -28.31 3.12 -28.66
N MET A 550 -27.89 3.98 -29.58
CA MET A 550 -27.19 5.25 -29.29
C MET A 550 -28.02 6.53 -29.43
N ARG A 551 -29.34 6.46 -29.65
CA ARG A 551 -30.20 7.66 -29.64
C ARG A 551 -30.48 8.11 -28.19
N PRO A 552 -30.06 9.31 -27.75
CA PRO A 552 -30.56 9.90 -26.51
C PRO A 552 -32.06 10.23 -26.66
N SER A 553 -32.78 10.26 -25.53
CA SER A 553 -34.23 10.49 -25.49
C SER A 553 -34.62 11.89 -26.01
N THR A 554 -35.31 11.96 -27.14
CA THR A 554 -35.73 13.22 -27.78
C THR A 554 -37.14 13.65 -27.34
N THR A 555 -37.23 14.55 -26.36
CA THR A 555 -38.39 15.44 -26.16
C THR A 555 -37.97 16.83 -25.67
N SER A 556 -37.83 17.74 -26.62
CA SER A 556 -38.36 19.11 -26.51
C SER A 556 -39.03 19.44 -27.85
N GLU A 557 -39.97 20.37 -27.86
CA GLU A 557 -40.49 20.95 -29.10
C GLU A 557 -39.49 22.00 -29.66
N ASP A 558 -39.69 22.35 -30.94
CA ASP A 558 -38.94 23.24 -31.83
C ASP A 558 -37.55 22.77 -32.36
#